data_AF-A0A852TYI7-F1
#
_entry.id   AF-A0A852TYI7-F1
#
_cell.length_a   1.000
_cell.length_b   1.000
_cell.length_c   1.000
_cell.angle_alpha   90.00
_cell.angle_beta   90.00
_cell.angle_gamma   90.00
#
_symmetry.space_group_name_H-M   'P 1'
#
loop_
_entity.id
_entity.type
_entity.pdbx_description
1 polymer ?
#
loop_
_entity_poly.entity_id
_entity_poly.type
_entity_poly.pdbx_seq_one_letter_code
_entity_poly.pdbx_strand_id
1 'polypeptide(L)'
;MLRRLSELSGPAPEAVAAAVERLRAAVRAVAGVRDSSGETARQRADLLERALSYHRRHPDELACPVCGSADRLDAVWAEQTVEQVALLREESRQAHEARRELDAAAQAARGLVENPPAWLPAELSAVWRKWAACRSLADPSDLALAVELNGIELAEACRKAREDAAAELAALDGGWFDAATRLAAWLSRADEAEAGRAELTDAKAARKWLRAAHDDLRDDRMRPLAEMSQLYWSLLRRQSSVALGSVQLAGATNQRRVVLDVAVDDIEAPALGVMSQGELHSLALSLFLPRAASPESPFKFLVIDDPVQSMDPAKVDGLAKVLDTIAETRQIVVFTHDTRLADSIRYQRLPATILEVTRKERSRVHVSTATDPVEQALHESGELVRDRGVTTEVISLVLPGLCRNALEAAFLEPVWRRLLRDGHEHAKINEKLGKARKLTALAALALYGDPCRAPEVLPYLRRTYGGWAAELVVDCNKGAHESVEIPDPEVFLRNTRRLAKEVRGL
;
A
#
# COMPACT_ATOMS: atom_id res chain seq x y z
N MET A 1 17.35 -13.56 52.33
CA MET A 1 18.00 -14.75 52.92
C MET A 1 19.06 -15.31 51.98
N LEU A 2 18.72 -15.69 50.74
CA LEU A 2 19.67 -16.24 49.75
C LEU A 2 20.94 -15.40 49.57
N ARG A 3 20.83 -14.07 49.40
CA ARG A 3 22.01 -13.17 49.32
C ARG A 3 22.94 -13.24 50.54
N ARG A 4 22.39 -13.45 51.74
CA ARG A 4 23.21 -13.60 52.96
C ARG A 4 23.86 -14.98 53.04
N LEU A 5 23.20 -16.02 52.53
CA LEU A 5 23.77 -17.37 52.45
C LEU A 5 24.85 -17.48 51.37
N SER A 6 24.72 -16.80 50.23
CA SER A 6 25.74 -16.77 49.16
C SER A 6 27.03 -16.05 49.56
N GLU A 7 27.02 -15.29 50.66
CA GLU A 7 28.19 -14.62 51.23
C GLU A 7 28.70 -15.30 52.51
N LEU A 8 28.06 -16.41 52.92
CA LEU A 8 28.41 -17.11 54.16
C LEU A 8 29.82 -17.71 54.08
N SER A 9 30.63 -17.42 55.10
CA SER A 9 31.98 -17.96 55.25
C SER A 9 32.03 -18.88 56.47
N GLY A 10 32.49 -20.12 56.28
CA GLY A 10 32.77 -21.06 57.36
C GLY A 10 34.24 -20.94 57.85
N PRO A 11 34.66 -21.78 58.81
CA PRO A 11 36.04 -21.81 59.27
C PRO A 11 36.98 -22.18 58.11
N ALA A 12 38.12 -21.49 58.01
CA ALA A 12 39.11 -21.75 56.97
C ALA A 12 39.81 -23.10 57.23
N PRO A 13 39.69 -24.11 56.35
CA PRO A 13 40.21 -25.46 56.61
C PRO A 13 41.72 -25.48 56.88
N GLU A 14 42.48 -24.65 56.17
CA GLU A 14 43.93 -24.54 56.32
C GLU A 14 44.33 -23.96 57.70
N ALA A 15 43.60 -22.93 58.16
CA ALA A 15 43.86 -22.32 59.46
C ALA A 15 43.50 -23.27 60.61
N VAL A 16 42.40 -24.02 60.47
CA VAL A 16 41.98 -25.07 61.41
C VAL A 16 43.03 -26.18 61.47
N ALA A 17 43.46 -26.71 60.33
CA ALA A 17 44.48 -27.77 60.27
C ALA A 17 45.81 -27.31 60.91
N ALA A 18 46.27 -26.10 60.61
CA ALA A 18 47.50 -25.55 61.19
C ALA A 18 47.41 -25.40 62.71
N ALA A 19 46.26 -24.92 63.23
CA ALA A 19 46.05 -24.78 64.68
C ALA A 19 45.97 -26.14 65.39
N VAL A 20 45.30 -27.13 64.78
CA VAL A 20 45.20 -28.50 65.31
C VAL A 20 46.58 -29.17 65.37
N GLU A 21 47.38 -29.06 64.30
CA GLU A 21 48.72 -29.64 64.27
C GLU A 21 49.65 -28.98 65.29
N ARG A 22 49.59 -27.64 65.42
CA ARG A 22 50.34 -26.90 66.45
C ARG A 22 49.94 -27.36 67.86
N LEU A 23 48.64 -27.53 68.12
CA LEU A 23 48.13 -27.98 69.41
C LEU A 23 48.58 -29.41 69.73
N ARG A 24 48.46 -30.34 68.76
CA ARG A 24 48.95 -31.73 68.90
C ARG A 24 50.46 -31.78 69.16
N ALA A 25 51.24 -30.95 68.47
CA ALA A 25 52.69 -30.86 68.70
C ALA A 25 53.01 -30.37 70.11
N ALA A 26 52.29 -29.36 70.61
CA ALA A 26 52.47 -28.85 71.97
C ALA A 26 52.07 -29.87 73.06
N VAL A 27 50.99 -30.64 72.84
CA VAL A 27 50.61 -31.76 73.71
C VAL A 27 51.72 -32.81 73.79
N ARG A 28 52.28 -33.21 72.63
CA ARG A 28 53.43 -34.15 72.59
C ARG A 28 54.66 -33.58 73.28
N ALA A 29 54.95 -32.30 73.13
CA ALA A 29 56.09 -31.64 73.77
C ALA A 29 55.97 -31.65 75.30
N VAL A 30 54.78 -31.39 75.85
CA VAL A 30 54.54 -31.48 77.30
C VAL A 30 54.65 -32.91 77.81
N ALA A 31 54.16 -33.91 77.07
CA ALA A 31 54.30 -35.32 77.43
C ALA A 31 55.74 -35.84 77.35
N GLY A 32 56.60 -35.22 76.54
CA GLY A 32 58.01 -35.60 76.37
C GLY A 32 58.94 -35.11 77.48
N VAL A 33 58.52 -34.15 78.31
CA VAL A 33 59.30 -33.66 79.45
C VAL A 33 59.13 -34.63 80.64
N ARG A 34 60.24 -35.18 81.15
CA ARG A 34 60.26 -36.19 82.23
C ARG A 34 59.51 -35.71 83.48
N ASP A 35 58.90 -36.64 84.23
CA ASP A 35 58.04 -36.48 85.43
C ASP A 35 58.55 -35.58 86.58
N SER A 36 59.76 -35.02 86.50
CA SER A 36 60.13 -33.92 87.40
C SER A 36 59.40 -32.66 86.95
N SER A 37 58.38 -32.23 87.70
CA SER A 37 57.73 -30.95 87.42
C SER A 37 58.83 -29.88 87.27
N GLY A 38 58.78 -29.10 86.18
CA GLY A 38 59.76 -28.04 85.94
C GLY A 38 59.86 -27.07 87.14
N GLU A 39 58.80 -27.00 87.94
CA GLU A 39 58.74 -26.31 89.21
C GLU A 39 59.60 -26.97 90.31
N THR A 40 59.58 -28.30 90.44
CA THR A 40 60.51 -29.03 91.31
C THR A 40 61.96 -28.87 90.86
N ALA A 41 62.23 -28.92 89.55
CA ALA A 41 63.57 -28.68 89.01
C ALA A 41 64.05 -27.24 89.31
N ARG A 42 63.17 -26.25 89.15
CA ARG A 42 63.41 -24.84 89.50
C ARG A 42 63.72 -24.65 90.98
N GLN A 43 62.87 -25.20 91.86
CA GLN A 43 63.04 -25.09 93.31
C GLN A 43 64.33 -25.76 93.78
N ARG A 44 64.71 -26.90 93.18
CA ARG A 44 66.00 -27.55 93.44
C ARG A 44 67.18 -26.70 92.96
N ALA A 45 67.10 -26.13 91.75
CA ALA A 45 68.14 -25.23 91.24
C ALA A 45 68.30 -23.99 92.14
N ASP A 46 67.20 -23.34 92.56
CA ASP A 46 67.23 -22.18 93.45
C ASP A 46 67.88 -22.51 94.81
N LEU A 47 67.64 -23.72 95.35
CA LEU A 47 68.24 -24.17 96.60
C LEU A 47 69.76 -24.41 96.45
N LEU A 48 70.17 -25.08 95.37
CA LEU A 48 71.57 -25.34 95.06
C LEU A 48 72.34 -24.04 94.77
N GLU A 49 71.74 -23.07 94.07
CA GLU A 49 72.32 -21.76 93.83
C GLU A 49 72.52 -20.96 95.13
N ARG A 50 71.55 -21.01 96.05
CA ARG A 50 71.70 -20.40 97.37
C ARG A 50 72.82 -21.05 98.17
N ALA A 51 72.93 -22.38 98.11
CA ALA A 51 74.04 -23.11 98.74
C ALA A 51 75.39 -22.72 98.12
N LEU A 52 75.48 -22.63 96.78
CA LEU A 52 76.68 -22.17 96.07
C LEU A 52 77.04 -20.73 96.46
N SER A 53 76.05 -19.85 96.59
CA SER A 53 76.26 -18.46 97.03
C SER A 53 76.77 -18.37 98.48
N TYR A 54 76.31 -19.26 99.36
CA TYR A 54 76.81 -19.37 100.73
C TYR A 54 78.29 -19.78 100.74
N HIS A 55 78.63 -20.86 100.03
CA HIS A 55 80.01 -21.36 99.91
C HIS A 55 80.97 -20.31 99.34
N ARG A 56 80.57 -19.56 98.30
CA ARG A 56 81.40 -18.47 97.74
C ARG A 56 81.69 -17.34 98.72
N ARG A 57 80.80 -17.08 99.68
CA ARG A 57 80.98 -16.02 100.69
C ARG A 57 81.73 -16.50 101.92
N HIS A 58 81.76 -17.81 102.18
CA HIS A 58 82.41 -18.43 103.33
C HIS A 58 83.24 -19.64 102.85
N PRO A 59 84.33 -19.41 102.09
CA PRO A 59 85.10 -20.48 101.46
C PRO A 59 85.77 -21.42 102.48
N ASP A 60 86.02 -20.92 103.69
CA ASP A 60 86.64 -21.68 104.78
C ASP A 60 85.62 -22.55 105.57
N GLU A 61 84.32 -22.37 105.33
CA GLU A 61 83.26 -23.10 106.04
C GLU A 61 82.72 -24.25 105.18
N LEU A 62 83.29 -25.44 105.39
CA LEU A 62 82.99 -26.65 104.62
C LEU A 62 81.78 -27.43 105.16
N ALA A 63 81.25 -27.05 106.32
CA ALA A 63 80.08 -27.69 106.92
C ALA A 63 78.78 -27.23 106.24
N CYS A 64 77.87 -28.16 105.97
CA CYS A 64 76.57 -27.80 105.40
C CYS A 64 75.67 -27.11 106.45
N PRO A 65 75.20 -25.88 106.23
CA PRO A 65 74.41 -25.13 107.22
C PRO A 65 73.00 -25.68 107.44
N VAL A 66 72.53 -26.61 106.59
CA VAL A 66 71.19 -27.21 106.69
C VAL A 66 71.21 -28.51 107.49
N CYS A 67 72.14 -29.43 107.19
CA CYS A 67 72.20 -30.74 107.85
C CYS A 67 73.35 -30.90 108.84
N GLY A 68 74.20 -29.87 109.02
CA GLY A 68 75.29 -29.85 110.00
C GLY A 68 76.44 -30.84 109.70
N SER A 69 76.45 -31.45 108.51
CA SER A 69 77.51 -32.41 108.13
C SER A 69 78.80 -31.69 107.75
N ALA A 70 79.91 -32.07 108.39
CA ALA A 70 81.24 -31.53 108.11
C ALA A 70 81.77 -31.96 106.72
N ASP A 71 82.61 -31.10 106.12
CA ASP A 71 83.36 -31.34 104.88
C ASP A 71 82.51 -31.72 103.66
N ARG A 72 81.33 -31.08 103.50
CA ARG A 72 80.39 -31.35 102.39
C ARG A 72 80.32 -30.24 101.34
N LEU A 73 80.69 -29.01 101.69
CA LEU A 73 80.70 -27.87 100.77
C LEU A 73 82.13 -27.55 100.33
N ASP A 74 82.78 -28.50 99.66
CA ASP A 74 84.14 -28.33 99.11
C ASP A 74 84.12 -27.82 97.65
N ALA A 75 85.30 -27.60 97.07
CA ALA A 75 85.43 -27.11 95.70
C ALA A 75 84.89 -28.08 94.64
N VAL A 76 84.97 -29.40 94.89
CA VAL A 76 84.47 -30.44 93.97
C VAL A 76 82.94 -30.45 93.97
N TRP A 77 82.33 -30.36 95.16
CA TRP A 77 80.90 -30.16 95.31
C TRP A 77 80.43 -28.90 94.59
N ALA A 78 81.16 -27.79 94.68
CA ALA A 78 80.80 -26.55 94.03
C ALA A 78 80.78 -26.68 92.50
N GLU A 79 81.76 -27.35 91.89
CA GLU A 79 81.81 -27.60 90.44
C GLU A 79 80.66 -28.52 89.96
N GLN A 80 80.45 -29.65 90.63
CA GLN A 80 79.35 -30.57 90.31
C GLN A 80 77.97 -29.93 90.50
N THR A 81 77.82 -29.09 91.52
CA THR A 81 76.57 -28.38 91.79
C THR A 81 76.31 -27.31 90.73
N VAL A 82 77.34 -26.67 90.18
CA VAL A 82 77.18 -25.73 89.04
C VAL A 82 76.65 -26.46 87.80
N GLU A 83 77.20 -27.62 87.45
CA GLU A 83 76.70 -28.43 86.32
C GLU A 83 75.25 -28.91 86.56
N GLN A 84 74.95 -29.37 87.77
CA GLN A 84 73.61 -29.82 88.14
C GLN A 84 72.58 -28.68 88.11
N VAL A 85 72.95 -27.48 88.53
CA VAL A 85 72.10 -26.28 88.41
C VAL A 85 71.83 -25.96 86.95
N ALA A 86 72.85 -26.02 86.07
CA ALA A 86 72.68 -25.77 84.64
C ALA A 86 71.70 -26.77 84.00
N LEU A 87 71.82 -28.07 84.33
CA LEU A 87 70.89 -29.11 83.87
C LEU A 87 69.46 -28.86 84.37
N LEU A 88 69.27 -28.60 85.66
CA LEU A 88 67.95 -28.36 86.26
C LEU A 88 67.28 -27.08 85.73
N ARG A 89 68.07 -26.04 85.43
CA ARG A 89 67.58 -24.80 84.80
C ARG A 89 67.10 -25.06 83.38
N GLU A 90 67.84 -25.84 82.62
CA GLU A 90 67.46 -26.21 81.25
C GLU A 90 66.21 -27.09 81.22
N GLU A 91 66.11 -28.09 82.10
CA GLU A 91 64.89 -28.91 82.26
C GLU A 91 63.67 -28.06 82.66
N SER A 92 63.84 -27.15 83.62
CA SER A 92 62.79 -26.22 84.05
C SER A 92 62.35 -25.29 82.91
N ARG A 93 63.30 -24.76 82.13
CA ARG A 93 63.05 -23.91 80.98
C ARG A 93 62.25 -24.65 79.91
N GLN A 94 62.68 -25.86 79.53
CA GLN A 94 61.98 -26.70 78.55
C GLN A 94 60.55 -27.05 79.01
N ALA A 95 60.37 -27.40 80.28
CA ALA A 95 59.05 -27.67 80.86
C ALA A 95 58.12 -26.44 80.82
N HIS A 96 58.65 -25.27 81.19
CA HIS A 96 57.89 -24.03 81.21
C HIS A 96 57.53 -23.55 79.79
N GLU A 97 58.48 -23.62 78.85
CA GLU A 97 58.26 -23.29 77.44
C GLU A 97 57.22 -24.22 76.81
N ALA A 98 57.32 -25.54 77.03
CA ALA A 98 56.34 -26.52 76.53
C ALA A 98 54.94 -26.24 77.08
N ARG A 99 54.82 -25.92 78.38
CA ARG A 99 53.51 -25.59 78.98
C ARG A 99 52.94 -24.28 78.47
N ARG A 100 53.77 -23.24 78.34
CA ARG A 100 53.36 -21.95 77.75
C ARG A 100 52.90 -22.11 76.30
N GLU A 101 53.61 -22.90 75.52
CA GLU A 101 53.25 -23.17 74.12
C GLU A 101 51.95 -23.99 74.02
N LEU A 102 51.72 -24.95 74.92
CA LEU A 102 50.45 -25.67 75.00
C LEU A 102 49.27 -24.72 75.31
N ASP A 103 49.44 -23.83 76.29
CA ASP A 103 48.42 -22.84 76.63
C ASP A 103 48.17 -21.86 75.46
N ALA A 104 49.23 -21.41 74.79
CA ALA A 104 49.15 -20.53 73.62
C ALA A 104 48.49 -21.21 72.41
N ALA A 105 48.85 -22.46 72.12
CA ALA A 105 48.25 -23.24 71.04
C ALA A 105 46.77 -23.56 71.31
N ALA A 106 46.42 -23.87 72.56
CA ALA A 106 45.03 -24.10 72.95
C ALA A 106 44.20 -22.81 72.85
N GLN A 107 44.75 -21.65 73.22
CA GLN A 107 44.11 -20.35 73.02
C GLN A 107 43.93 -20.01 71.54
N ALA A 108 44.93 -20.27 70.70
CA ALA A 108 44.84 -20.06 69.26
C ALA A 108 43.73 -20.92 68.63
N ALA A 109 43.64 -22.20 68.99
CA ALA A 109 42.57 -23.09 68.53
C ALA A 109 41.18 -22.61 68.98
N ARG A 110 41.03 -22.18 70.25
CA ARG A 110 39.77 -21.59 70.76
C ARG A 110 39.42 -20.26 70.09
N GLY A 111 40.41 -19.50 69.65
CA GLY A 111 40.26 -18.22 68.96
C GLY A 111 39.65 -18.36 67.56
N LEU A 112 39.86 -19.49 66.88
CA LEU A 112 39.25 -19.79 65.59
C LEU A 112 37.75 -20.14 65.70
N VAL A 113 37.30 -20.57 66.88
CA VAL A 113 35.92 -21.01 67.11
C VAL A 113 35.00 -19.80 67.22
N GLU A 114 34.19 -19.52 66.20
CA GLU A 114 33.24 -18.40 66.18
C GLU A 114 31.81 -18.81 66.59
N ASN A 115 31.05 -17.87 67.14
CA ASN A 115 29.64 -18.07 67.47
C ASN A 115 28.74 -18.02 66.22
N PRO A 116 27.63 -18.78 66.19
CA PRO A 116 26.70 -18.76 65.07
C PRO A 116 26.03 -17.38 64.91
N PRO A 117 25.96 -16.81 63.70
CA PRO A 117 25.12 -15.66 63.41
C PRO A 117 23.64 -15.93 63.74
N ALA A 118 22.96 -14.94 64.33
CA ALA A 118 21.57 -15.08 64.79
C ALA A 118 20.55 -15.35 63.66
N TRP A 119 20.91 -15.06 62.41
CA TRP A 119 20.05 -15.21 61.24
C TRP A 119 20.17 -16.58 60.56
N LEU A 120 21.02 -17.48 61.05
CA LEU A 120 21.26 -18.78 60.44
C LEU A 120 20.00 -19.68 60.46
N PRO A 121 19.74 -20.42 59.36
CA PRO A 121 18.74 -21.49 59.34
C PRO A 121 18.98 -22.55 60.43
N ALA A 122 17.93 -23.21 60.88
CA ALA A 122 17.98 -24.14 62.02
C ALA A 122 18.98 -25.29 61.80
N GLU A 123 19.05 -25.81 60.58
CA GLU A 123 19.89 -26.93 60.16
C GLU A 123 21.37 -26.56 60.24
N LEU A 124 21.76 -25.40 59.71
CA LEU A 124 23.15 -24.92 59.74
C LEU A 124 23.53 -24.39 61.12
N SER A 125 22.58 -23.83 61.86
CA SER A 125 22.75 -23.40 63.25
C SER A 125 23.11 -24.59 64.15
N ALA A 126 22.54 -25.78 63.92
CA ALA A 126 22.87 -26.98 64.69
C ALA A 126 24.34 -27.40 64.51
N VAL A 127 24.85 -27.41 63.28
CA VAL A 127 26.26 -27.72 62.97
C VAL A 127 27.20 -26.67 63.58
N TRP A 128 26.85 -25.39 63.47
CA TRP A 128 27.65 -24.29 64.02
C TRP A 128 27.69 -24.28 65.55
N ARG A 129 26.62 -24.73 66.23
CA ARG A 129 26.62 -24.89 67.69
C ARG A 129 27.62 -25.95 68.15
N LYS A 130 27.80 -27.05 67.39
CA LYS A 130 28.84 -28.05 67.71
C LYS A 130 30.24 -27.45 67.63
N TRP A 131 30.50 -26.66 66.59
CA TRP A 131 31.73 -25.88 66.45
C TRP A 131 31.95 -24.94 67.64
N ALA A 132 30.93 -24.15 68.00
CA ALA A 132 31.01 -23.23 69.14
C ALA A 132 31.31 -23.95 70.48
N ALA A 133 30.79 -25.17 70.67
CA ALA A 133 31.02 -25.98 71.87
C ALA A 133 32.48 -26.42 72.05
N CYS A 134 33.28 -26.47 70.97
CA CYS A 134 34.72 -26.77 71.06
C CYS A 134 35.45 -25.81 72.00
N ARG A 135 35.00 -24.56 72.11
CA ARG A 135 35.63 -23.53 72.97
C ARG A 135 35.64 -23.91 74.46
N SER A 136 34.64 -24.69 74.91
CA SER A 136 34.50 -25.12 76.31
C SER A 136 35.31 -26.35 76.70
N LEU A 137 35.99 -27.00 75.74
CA LEU A 137 36.79 -28.19 76.03
C LEU A 137 38.04 -27.82 76.83
N ALA A 138 38.18 -28.45 78.00
CA ALA A 138 39.30 -28.21 78.92
C ALA A 138 40.56 -28.98 78.52
N ASP A 139 40.41 -30.23 78.08
CA ASP A 139 41.52 -31.06 77.64
C ASP A 139 42.05 -30.64 76.26
N PRO A 140 43.35 -30.36 76.11
CA PRO A 140 43.93 -29.95 74.83
C PRO A 140 43.87 -30.99 73.71
N SER A 141 43.86 -32.30 74.02
CA SER A 141 43.77 -33.35 73.01
C SER A 141 42.35 -33.47 72.48
N ASP A 142 41.36 -33.42 73.38
CA ASP A 142 39.94 -33.37 73.03
C ASP A 142 39.61 -32.10 72.22
N LEU A 143 40.20 -30.95 72.60
CA LEU A 143 40.07 -29.70 71.86
C LEU A 143 40.59 -29.84 70.42
N ALA A 144 41.78 -30.43 70.23
CA ALA A 144 42.36 -30.63 68.90
C ALA A 144 41.46 -31.51 68.01
N LEU A 145 40.96 -32.63 68.55
CA LEU A 145 40.09 -33.55 67.82
C LEU A 145 38.75 -32.89 67.46
N ALA A 146 38.12 -32.22 68.42
CA ALA A 146 36.82 -31.59 68.21
C ALA A 146 36.92 -30.40 67.24
N VAL A 147 37.98 -29.61 67.29
CA VAL A 147 38.21 -28.50 66.36
C VAL A 147 38.44 -29.02 64.94
N GLU A 148 39.18 -30.11 64.75
CA GLU A 148 39.37 -30.69 63.42
C GLU A 148 38.05 -31.21 62.83
N LEU A 149 37.33 -32.06 63.56
CA LEU A 149 36.11 -32.70 63.07
C LEU A 149 34.99 -31.70 62.82
N ASN A 150 34.68 -30.85 63.81
CA ASN A 150 33.57 -29.90 63.69
C ASN A 150 33.92 -28.73 62.77
N GLY A 151 35.22 -28.39 62.64
CA GLY A 151 35.69 -27.39 61.69
C GLY A 151 35.48 -27.83 60.24
N ILE A 152 35.80 -29.09 59.92
CA ILE A 152 35.54 -29.68 58.60
C ILE A 152 34.03 -29.73 58.32
N GLU A 153 33.24 -30.33 59.22
CA GLU A 153 31.77 -30.44 59.07
C GLU A 153 31.13 -29.07 58.81
N LEU A 154 31.55 -28.04 59.56
CA LEU A 154 31.02 -26.69 59.40
C LEU A 154 31.45 -26.02 58.09
N ALA A 155 32.73 -26.15 57.70
CA ALA A 155 33.23 -25.58 56.46
C ALA A 155 32.49 -26.14 55.23
N GLU A 156 32.24 -27.45 55.22
CA GLU A 156 31.49 -28.11 54.15
C GLU A 156 30.02 -27.67 54.12
N ALA A 157 29.37 -27.61 55.29
CA ALA A 157 27.98 -27.17 55.40
C ALA A 157 27.80 -25.71 54.94
N CYS A 158 28.74 -24.82 55.28
CA CYS A 158 28.75 -23.43 54.83
C CYS A 158 28.98 -23.33 53.32
N ARG A 159 29.95 -24.08 52.78
CA ARG A 159 30.25 -24.12 51.34
C ARG A 159 29.02 -24.54 50.53
N LYS A 160 28.36 -25.62 50.95
CA LYS A 160 27.15 -26.12 50.29
C LYS A 160 26.01 -25.09 50.33
N ALA A 161 25.71 -24.54 51.51
CA ALA A 161 24.65 -23.54 51.65
C ALA A 161 24.89 -22.29 50.78
N ARG A 162 26.16 -21.89 50.63
CA ARG A 162 26.59 -20.79 49.77
C ARG A 162 26.38 -21.09 48.29
N GLU A 163 26.80 -22.28 47.84
CA GLU A 163 26.65 -22.73 46.45
C GLU A 163 25.17 -22.88 46.06
N ASP A 164 24.37 -23.52 46.90
CA ASP A 164 22.92 -23.69 46.70
C ASP A 164 22.23 -22.32 46.60
N ALA A 165 22.57 -21.38 47.50
CA ALA A 165 22.00 -20.04 47.48
C ALA A 165 22.42 -19.21 46.25
N ALA A 166 23.67 -19.35 45.79
CA ALA A 166 24.16 -18.68 44.59
C ALA A 166 23.49 -19.22 43.32
N ALA A 167 23.29 -20.54 43.24
CA ALA A 167 22.59 -21.17 42.12
C ALA A 167 21.12 -20.70 42.04
N GLU A 168 20.42 -20.65 43.17
CA GLU A 168 19.03 -20.18 43.23
C GLU A 168 18.92 -18.70 42.85
N LEU A 169 19.85 -17.84 43.30
CA LEU A 169 19.89 -16.43 42.89
C LEU A 169 20.09 -16.29 41.38
N ALA A 170 21.01 -17.05 40.79
CA ALA A 170 21.25 -17.02 39.36
C ALA A 170 20.02 -17.49 38.55
N ALA A 171 19.31 -18.51 39.04
CA ALA A 171 18.07 -18.98 38.42
C ALA A 171 16.96 -17.92 38.45
N LEU A 172 16.80 -17.22 39.58
CA LEU A 172 15.84 -16.13 39.72
C LEU A 172 16.17 -14.93 38.83
N ASP A 173 17.46 -14.55 38.75
CA ASP A 173 17.92 -13.41 37.95
C ASP A 173 17.79 -13.69 36.44
N GLY A 174 18.07 -14.92 35.99
CA GLY A 174 18.03 -15.29 34.57
C GLY A 174 16.63 -15.13 33.94
N GLY A 175 15.57 -15.53 34.64
CA GLY A 175 14.20 -15.36 34.16
C GLY A 175 13.74 -13.91 34.12
N TRP A 176 14.20 -13.09 35.07
CA TRP A 176 13.83 -11.68 35.16
C TRP A 176 14.54 -10.83 34.11
N PHE A 177 15.79 -11.14 33.77
CA PHE A 177 16.57 -10.37 32.81
C PHE A 177 16.01 -10.46 31.38
N ASP A 178 15.57 -11.64 30.94
CA ASP A 178 14.92 -11.81 29.63
C ASP A 178 13.60 -11.03 29.56
N ALA A 179 12.77 -11.16 30.59
CA ALA A 179 11.49 -10.45 30.66
C ALA A 179 11.69 -8.92 30.66
N ALA A 180 12.66 -8.41 31.44
CA ALA A 180 12.98 -6.98 31.47
C ALA A 180 13.48 -6.47 30.11
N THR A 181 14.33 -7.24 29.43
CA THR A 181 14.85 -6.89 28.09
C THR A 181 13.71 -6.82 27.06
N ARG A 182 12.81 -7.80 27.08
CA ARG A 182 11.63 -7.83 26.18
C ARG A 182 10.66 -6.68 26.48
N LEU A 183 10.44 -6.37 27.76
CA LEU A 183 9.60 -5.24 28.16
C LEU A 183 10.21 -3.91 27.69
N ALA A 184 11.52 -3.70 27.88
CA ALA A 184 12.20 -2.48 27.45
C ALA A 184 12.11 -2.29 25.92
N ALA A 185 12.33 -3.36 25.15
CA ALA A 185 12.19 -3.32 23.69
C ALA A 185 10.74 -3.02 23.26
N TRP A 186 9.75 -3.54 23.97
CA TRP A 186 8.34 -3.23 23.69
C TRP A 186 8.01 -1.77 24.04
N LEU A 187 8.44 -1.28 25.20
CA LEU A 187 8.21 0.10 25.65
C LEU A 187 8.76 1.12 24.66
N SER A 188 9.98 0.91 24.15
CA SER A 188 10.56 1.78 23.11
C SER A 188 9.66 1.90 21.88
N ARG A 189 9.07 0.80 21.41
CA ARG A 189 8.17 0.81 20.25
C ARG A 189 6.80 1.40 20.58
N ALA A 190 6.33 1.22 21.82
CA ALA A 190 5.08 1.79 22.29
C ALA A 190 5.17 3.33 22.38
N ASP A 191 6.29 3.85 22.89
CA ASP A 191 6.54 5.30 22.96
C ASP A 191 6.62 5.94 21.57
N GLU A 192 7.33 5.30 20.63
CA GLU A 192 7.35 5.73 19.21
C GLU A 192 5.94 5.73 18.59
N ALA A 193 5.14 4.70 18.86
CA ALA A 193 3.79 4.60 18.34
C ALA A 193 2.85 5.66 18.94
N GLU A 194 2.98 5.97 20.23
CA GLU A 194 2.17 6.99 20.90
C GLU A 194 2.57 8.40 20.44
N ALA A 195 3.86 8.67 20.26
CA ALA A 195 4.35 9.93 19.69
C ALA A 195 3.80 10.16 18.27
N GLY A 196 3.76 9.11 17.43
CA GLY A 196 3.22 9.15 16.07
C GLY A 196 1.69 9.13 15.97
N ARG A 197 0.95 9.07 17.09
CA ARG A 197 -0.51 8.90 17.09
C ARG A 197 -1.26 10.10 16.48
N ALA A 198 -0.76 11.32 16.76
CA ALA A 198 -1.30 12.54 16.17
C ALA A 198 -1.07 12.56 14.65
N GLU A 199 0.16 12.32 14.22
CA GLU A 199 0.52 12.25 12.79
C GLU A 199 -0.26 11.17 12.03
N LEU A 200 -0.49 10.00 12.64
CA LEU A 200 -1.33 8.97 12.03
C LEU A 200 -2.77 9.43 11.82
N THR A 201 -3.30 10.21 12.78
CA THR A 201 -4.65 10.78 12.68
C THR A 201 -4.72 11.79 11.54
N ASP A 202 -3.74 12.68 11.44
CA ASP A 202 -3.63 13.66 10.36
C ASP A 202 -3.41 12.99 8.99
N ALA A 203 -2.54 11.99 8.91
CA ALA A 203 -2.29 11.23 7.68
C ALA A 203 -3.53 10.46 7.22
N LYS A 204 -4.31 9.88 8.16
CA LYS A 204 -5.60 9.25 7.84
C LYS A 204 -6.61 10.28 7.33
N ALA A 205 -6.68 11.46 7.97
CA ALA A 205 -7.56 12.54 7.54
C ALA A 205 -7.17 13.07 6.16
N ALA A 206 -5.88 13.36 5.92
CA ALA A 206 -5.35 13.79 4.64
C ALA A 206 -5.61 12.75 3.54
N ARG A 207 -5.40 11.45 3.82
CA ARG A 207 -5.72 10.38 2.86
C ARG A 207 -7.21 10.31 2.54
N LYS A 208 -8.08 10.48 3.53
CA LYS A 208 -9.54 10.52 3.32
C LYS A 208 -9.92 11.72 2.45
N TRP A 209 -9.37 12.90 2.76
CA TRP A 209 -9.61 14.12 2.01
C TRP A 209 -9.11 14.01 0.57
N LEU A 210 -7.89 13.50 0.34
CA LEU A 210 -7.33 13.31 -1.00
C LEU A 210 -8.19 12.38 -1.86
N ARG A 211 -8.78 11.33 -1.28
CA ARG A 211 -9.71 10.45 -1.99
C ARG A 211 -10.99 11.18 -2.37
N ALA A 212 -11.60 11.89 -1.42
CA ALA A 212 -12.81 12.66 -1.69
C ALA A 212 -12.56 13.73 -2.77
N ALA A 213 -11.49 14.51 -2.65
CA ALA A 213 -11.12 15.53 -3.64
C ALA A 213 -10.81 14.93 -5.02
N HIS A 214 -10.17 13.76 -5.08
CA HIS A 214 -9.96 13.04 -6.35
C HIS A 214 -11.30 12.64 -6.99
N ASP A 215 -12.24 12.14 -6.20
CA ASP A 215 -13.54 11.71 -6.68
C ASP A 215 -14.37 12.93 -7.15
N ASP A 216 -14.40 14.02 -6.38
CA ASP A 216 -15.06 15.28 -6.76
C ASP A 216 -14.51 15.86 -8.08
N LEU A 217 -13.17 15.98 -8.20
CA LEU A 217 -12.54 16.49 -9.42
C LEU A 217 -12.80 15.60 -10.64
N ARG A 218 -12.91 14.30 -10.42
CA ARG A 218 -13.23 13.35 -11.48
C ARG A 218 -14.66 13.52 -11.94
N ASP A 219 -15.61 13.64 -11.01
CA ASP A 219 -17.01 13.83 -11.33
C ASP A 219 -17.24 15.17 -12.05
N ASP A 220 -16.57 16.24 -11.63
CA ASP A 220 -16.59 17.53 -12.31
C ASP A 220 -16.05 17.45 -13.75
N ARG A 221 -14.96 16.69 -13.99
CA ARG A 221 -14.43 16.48 -15.35
C ARG A 221 -15.32 15.62 -16.22
N MET A 222 -16.04 14.67 -15.63
CA MET A 222 -16.92 13.76 -16.36
C MET A 222 -18.28 14.36 -16.67
N ARG A 223 -18.79 15.26 -15.83
CA ARG A 223 -20.08 15.94 -16.01
C ARG A 223 -20.30 16.51 -17.42
N PRO A 224 -19.39 17.34 -17.99
CA PRO A 224 -19.60 17.88 -19.34
C PRO A 224 -19.59 16.79 -20.41
N LEU A 225 -18.82 15.71 -20.24
CA LEU A 225 -18.81 14.58 -21.17
C LEU A 225 -20.15 13.81 -21.10
N ALA A 226 -20.68 13.60 -19.90
CA ALA A 226 -21.97 12.93 -19.70
C ALA A 226 -23.13 13.74 -20.31
N GLU A 227 -23.17 15.06 -20.08
CA GLU A 227 -24.17 15.96 -20.68
C GLU A 227 -24.11 15.94 -22.21
N MET A 228 -22.92 16.02 -22.79
CA MET A 228 -22.73 15.94 -24.24
C MET A 228 -23.09 14.56 -24.81
N SER A 229 -22.78 13.47 -24.10
CA SER A 229 -23.18 12.12 -24.50
C SER A 229 -24.70 11.96 -24.51
N GLN A 230 -25.41 12.52 -23.51
CA GLN A 230 -26.87 12.52 -23.48
C GLN A 230 -27.46 13.35 -24.62
N LEU A 231 -26.89 14.52 -24.91
CA LEU A 231 -27.30 15.34 -26.05
C LEU A 231 -27.14 14.57 -27.37
N TYR A 232 -25.96 14.01 -27.63
CA TYR A 232 -25.71 13.26 -28.88
C TYR A 232 -26.56 12.00 -28.96
N TRP A 233 -26.77 11.30 -27.86
CA TRP A 233 -27.73 10.18 -27.81
C TRP A 233 -29.13 10.63 -28.18
N SER A 234 -29.63 11.75 -27.64
CA SER A 234 -30.97 12.26 -27.97
C SER A 234 -31.13 12.57 -29.47
N LEU A 235 -30.08 13.07 -30.11
CA LEU A 235 -30.06 13.36 -31.54
C LEU A 235 -30.03 12.08 -32.38
N LEU A 236 -29.23 11.09 -31.99
CA LEU A 236 -29.10 9.80 -32.68
C LEU A 236 -30.32 8.89 -32.46
N ARG A 237 -30.94 8.93 -31.27
CA ARG A 237 -32.01 8.02 -30.86
C ARG A 237 -33.25 8.17 -31.71
N ARG A 238 -33.68 9.42 -32.03
CA ARG A 238 -34.88 9.95 -32.73
C ARG A 238 -36.20 9.13 -32.81
N GLN A 239 -36.16 7.80 -32.83
CA GLN A 239 -37.29 6.85 -32.84
C GLN A 239 -37.10 5.60 -31.95
N SER A 240 -35.94 5.41 -31.31
CA SER A 240 -35.72 4.25 -30.43
C SER A 240 -36.50 4.40 -29.11
N SER A 241 -36.95 3.29 -28.52
CA SER A 241 -37.55 3.25 -27.17
C SER A 241 -36.53 3.35 -26.03
N VAL A 242 -35.23 3.42 -26.36
CA VAL A 242 -34.13 3.35 -25.41
C VAL A 242 -33.71 4.73 -24.91
N ALA A 243 -34.06 5.10 -23.68
CA ALA A 243 -33.55 6.30 -23.02
C ALA A 243 -32.19 6.02 -22.35
N LEU A 244 -31.22 6.90 -22.60
CA LEU A 244 -29.96 6.90 -21.85
C LEU A 244 -30.14 7.82 -20.64
N GLY A 245 -30.05 7.25 -19.45
CA GLY A 245 -30.04 7.94 -18.18
C GLY A 245 -28.68 8.55 -17.87
N SER A 246 -28.26 8.48 -16.62
CA SER A 246 -26.98 9.04 -16.20
C SER A 246 -25.79 8.19 -16.67
N VAL A 247 -24.75 8.84 -17.20
CA VAL A 247 -23.48 8.19 -17.54
C VAL A 247 -22.53 8.37 -16.37
N GLN A 248 -22.28 7.30 -15.62
CA GLN A 248 -21.45 7.35 -14.42
C GLN A 248 -20.23 6.44 -14.54
N LEU A 249 -19.17 6.75 -13.80
CA LEU A 249 -18.04 5.85 -13.65
C LEU A 249 -18.14 5.16 -12.28
N ALA A 250 -18.47 3.88 -12.26
CA ALA A 250 -18.48 3.09 -11.04
C ALA A 250 -17.18 2.30 -10.87
N GLY A 251 -16.86 1.95 -9.62
CA GLY A 251 -15.76 1.06 -9.28
C GLY A 251 -14.49 1.78 -8.80
N ALA A 252 -13.81 1.15 -7.85
CA ALA A 252 -12.61 1.67 -7.21
C ALA A 252 -11.32 1.14 -7.89
N THR A 253 -10.28 1.97 -7.88
CA THR A 253 -8.90 1.59 -8.26
C THR A 253 -8.83 0.95 -9.67
N ASN A 254 -8.65 -0.37 -9.76
CA ASN A 254 -8.42 -1.12 -11.02
C ASN A 254 -9.69 -1.76 -11.61
N GLN A 255 -10.86 -1.62 -10.99
CA GLN A 255 -12.14 -2.17 -11.47
C GLN A 255 -13.10 -1.07 -11.94
N ARG A 256 -12.55 0.01 -12.50
CA ARG A 256 -13.35 1.14 -12.99
C ARG A 256 -14.12 0.70 -14.24
N ARG A 257 -15.43 0.85 -14.21
CA ARG A 257 -16.35 0.58 -15.32
C ARG A 257 -17.25 1.79 -15.55
N VAL A 258 -17.56 2.07 -16.81
CA VAL A 258 -18.64 2.99 -17.14
C VAL A 258 -19.94 2.25 -16.84
N VAL A 259 -20.79 2.84 -16.01
CA VAL A 259 -22.16 2.40 -15.79
C VAL A 259 -23.05 3.34 -16.59
N LEU A 260 -23.84 2.74 -17.47
CA LEU A 260 -24.78 3.42 -18.32
C LEU A 260 -26.16 3.02 -17.82
N ASP A 261 -26.88 3.96 -17.22
CA ASP A 261 -28.28 3.72 -16.90
C ASP A 261 -29.06 3.76 -18.21
N VAL A 262 -29.74 2.68 -18.55
CA VAL A 262 -30.52 2.57 -19.78
C VAL A 262 -31.93 2.14 -19.41
N ALA A 263 -32.92 2.89 -19.87
CA ALA A 263 -34.32 2.53 -19.75
C ALA A 263 -34.89 2.21 -21.13
N VAL A 264 -35.70 1.15 -21.20
CA VAL A 264 -36.46 0.78 -22.40
C VAL A 264 -37.93 0.90 -22.06
N ASP A 265 -38.67 1.73 -22.80
CA ASP A 265 -40.10 2.01 -22.51
C ASP A 265 -40.33 2.42 -21.04
N ASP A 266 -39.46 3.29 -20.53
CA ASP A 266 -39.45 3.80 -19.14
C ASP A 266 -39.20 2.73 -18.05
N ILE A 267 -38.73 1.54 -18.43
CA ILE A 267 -38.33 0.46 -17.52
C ILE A 267 -36.80 0.31 -17.53
N GLU A 268 -36.16 0.30 -16.36
CA GLU A 268 -34.72 0.05 -16.24
C GLU A 268 -34.36 -1.33 -16.81
N ALA A 269 -33.40 -1.36 -17.74
CA ALA A 269 -32.98 -2.57 -18.43
C ALA A 269 -31.45 -2.71 -18.40
N PRO A 270 -30.91 -3.95 -18.42
CA PRO A 270 -29.47 -4.17 -18.59
C PRO A 270 -29.00 -3.62 -19.94
N ALA A 271 -28.29 -2.49 -19.90
CA ALA A 271 -28.00 -1.60 -21.02
C ALA A 271 -27.60 -2.27 -22.34
N LEU A 272 -26.74 -3.29 -22.32
CA LEU A 272 -26.11 -3.82 -23.55
C LEU A 272 -26.84 -5.01 -24.17
N GLY A 273 -27.67 -5.73 -23.40
CA GLY A 273 -28.22 -7.02 -23.83
C GLY A 273 -29.47 -6.93 -24.71
N VAL A 274 -30.16 -5.78 -24.67
CA VAL A 274 -31.50 -5.60 -25.27
C VAL A 274 -31.46 -4.67 -26.49
N MET A 275 -30.33 -4.00 -26.74
CA MET A 275 -30.18 -3.03 -27.82
C MET A 275 -29.89 -3.70 -29.17
N SER A 276 -30.45 -3.15 -30.25
CA SER A 276 -30.11 -3.54 -31.62
C SER A 276 -28.68 -3.09 -32.00
N GLN A 277 -28.10 -3.70 -33.03
CA GLN A 277 -26.74 -3.35 -33.49
C GLN A 277 -26.60 -1.85 -33.86
N GLY A 278 -27.61 -1.27 -34.52
CA GLY A 278 -27.60 0.16 -34.84
C GLY A 278 -27.72 1.07 -33.62
N GLU A 279 -28.39 0.62 -32.55
CA GLU A 279 -28.46 1.37 -31.28
C GLU A 279 -27.16 1.27 -30.49
N LEU A 280 -26.52 0.10 -30.45
CA LEU A 280 -25.20 -0.07 -29.84
C LEU A 280 -24.16 0.81 -30.53
N HIS A 281 -24.17 0.86 -31.87
CA HIS A 281 -23.28 1.73 -32.63
C HIS A 281 -23.54 3.22 -32.37
N SER A 282 -24.81 3.61 -32.32
CA SER A 282 -25.20 4.99 -31.97
C SER A 282 -24.77 5.38 -30.55
N LEU A 283 -24.88 4.45 -29.60
CA LEU A 283 -24.43 4.64 -28.22
C LEU A 283 -22.91 4.76 -28.16
N ALA A 284 -22.18 3.96 -28.92
CA ALA A 284 -20.74 4.08 -29.02
C ALA A 284 -20.35 5.48 -29.54
N LEU A 285 -20.96 5.94 -30.63
CA LEU A 285 -20.72 7.28 -31.17
C LEU A 285 -21.05 8.39 -30.15
N SER A 286 -22.17 8.30 -29.42
CA SER A 286 -22.53 9.31 -28.41
C SER A 286 -21.56 9.34 -27.22
N LEU A 287 -20.87 8.23 -26.91
CA LEU A 287 -19.87 8.18 -25.85
C LEU A 287 -18.46 8.60 -26.32
N PHE A 288 -18.07 8.23 -27.54
CA PHE A 288 -16.73 8.49 -28.06
C PHE A 288 -16.57 9.89 -28.66
N LEU A 289 -17.59 10.41 -29.35
CA LEU A 289 -17.50 11.72 -30.01
C LEU A 289 -17.26 12.89 -29.05
N PRO A 290 -17.94 13.00 -27.88
CA PRO A 290 -17.66 14.07 -26.92
C PRO A 290 -16.23 14.03 -26.40
N ARG A 291 -15.68 12.83 -26.20
CA ARG A 291 -14.31 12.65 -25.73
C ARG A 291 -13.30 13.05 -26.80
N ALA A 292 -13.52 12.66 -28.05
CA ALA A 292 -12.66 13.05 -29.17
C ALA A 292 -12.74 14.56 -29.45
N ALA A 293 -13.91 15.16 -29.24
CA ALA A 293 -14.16 16.59 -29.35
C ALA A 293 -13.95 17.35 -28.02
N SER A 294 -13.29 16.77 -27.02
CA SER A 294 -12.99 17.48 -25.77
C SER A 294 -12.07 18.69 -26.03
N PRO A 295 -12.18 19.79 -25.27
CA PRO A 295 -11.21 20.89 -25.31
C PRO A 295 -9.76 20.45 -25.02
N GLU A 296 -9.59 19.38 -24.25
CA GLU A 296 -8.29 18.79 -23.91
C GLU A 296 -7.64 18.04 -25.08
N SER A 297 -8.43 17.70 -26.12
CA SER A 297 -7.89 17.07 -27.32
C SER A 297 -6.97 18.06 -28.05
N PRO A 298 -5.71 17.69 -28.34
CA PRO A 298 -4.79 18.57 -29.06
C PRO A 298 -5.21 18.76 -30.53
N PHE A 299 -6.08 17.88 -31.05
CA PHE A 299 -6.53 17.91 -32.42
C PHE A 299 -7.78 18.78 -32.57
N LYS A 300 -7.71 19.76 -33.48
CA LYS A 300 -8.86 20.59 -33.91
C LYS A 300 -9.61 19.98 -35.10
N PHE A 301 -9.38 18.70 -35.37
CA PHE A 301 -10.06 17.95 -36.42
C PHE A 301 -10.40 16.54 -35.96
N LEU A 302 -11.35 15.91 -36.63
CA LEU A 302 -11.79 14.53 -36.40
C LEU A 302 -11.91 13.82 -37.75
N VAL A 303 -11.30 12.64 -37.87
CA VAL A 303 -11.47 11.75 -39.02
C VAL A 303 -12.30 10.56 -38.58
N ILE A 304 -13.40 10.29 -39.28
CA ILE A 304 -14.31 9.18 -38.97
C ILE A 304 -14.40 8.28 -40.20
N ASP A 305 -14.07 7.02 -40.01
CA ASP A 305 -14.19 6.00 -41.06
C ASP A 305 -15.50 5.24 -40.88
N ASP A 306 -16.32 5.30 -41.92
CA ASP A 306 -17.64 4.70 -42.09
C ASP A 306 -18.53 4.73 -40.84
N PRO A 307 -19.00 5.92 -40.41
CA PRO A 307 -19.82 6.03 -39.21
C PRO A 307 -21.21 5.43 -39.36
N VAL A 308 -21.65 5.13 -40.59
CA VAL A 308 -22.98 4.58 -40.87
C VAL A 308 -22.90 3.06 -40.90
N GLN A 309 -23.17 2.42 -39.76
CA GLN A 309 -23.19 0.95 -39.66
C GLN A 309 -24.48 0.46 -39.04
N SER A 310 -25.23 -0.36 -39.77
CA SER A 310 -26.52 -0.91 -39.30
C SER A 310 -27.52 0.16 -38.82
N MET A 311 -27.39 1.40 -39.31
CA MET A 311 -28.24 2.54 -38.95
C MET A 311 -29.42 2.65 -39.91
N ASP A 312 -30.59 2.87 -39.36
CA ASP A 312 -31.77 3.29 -40.11
C ASP A 312 -31.63 4.76 -40.58
N PRO A 313 -32.40 5.21 -41.58
CA PRO A 313 -32.32 6.58 -42.08
C PRO A 313 -32.54 7.67 -41.01
N ALA A 314 -33.36 7.43 -39.99
CA ALA A 314 -33.62 8.40 -38.94
C ALA A 314 -32.39 8.62 -38.03
N LYS A 315 -31.63 7.55 -37.76
CA LYS A 315 -30.35 7.61 -37.06
C LYS A 315 -29.28 8.30 -37.90
N VAL A 316 -29.25 8.08 -39.22
CA VAL A 316 -28.32 8.78 -40.13
C VAL A 316 -28.57 10.30 -40.12
N ASP A 317 -29.83 10.72 -40.07
CA ASP A 317 -30.20 12.12 -39.86
C ASP A 317 -29.71 12.70 -38.53
N GLY A 318 -29.87 11.92 -37.46
CA GLY A 318 -29.34 12.26 -36.15
C GLY A 318 -27.82 12.42 -36.17
N LEU A 319 -27.13 11.51 -36.85
CA LEU A 319 -25.68 11.55 -37.01
C LEU A 319 -25.23 12.81 -37.74
N ALA A 320 -25.89 13.18 -38.85
CA ALA A 320 -25.56 14.40 -39.59
C ALA A 320 -25.62 15.65 -38.69
N LYS A 321 -26.63 15.75 -37.81
CA LYS A 321 -26.75 16.83 -36.82
C LYS A 321 -25.66 16.81 -35.76
N VAL A 322 -25.31 15.63 -35.26
CA VAL A 322 -24.22 15.48 -34.28
C VAL A 322 -22.90 15.94 -34.90
N LEU A 323 -22.63 15.54 -36.14
CA LEU A 323 -21.43 15.97 -36.87
C LEU A 323 -21.43 17.49 -37.07
N ASP A 324 -22.55 18.09 -37.49
CA ASP A 324 -22.66 19.54 -37.63
C ASP A 324 -22.40 20.29 -36.30
N THR A 325 -22.96 19.79 -35.20
CA THR A 325 -22.72 20.35 -33.86
C THR A 325 -21.24 20.31 -33.48
N ILE A 326 -20.54 19.21 -33.79
CA ILE A 326 -19.10 19.10 -33.54
C ILE A 326 -18.31 20.00 -34.51
N ALA A 327 -18.81 20.18 -35.73
CA ALA A 327 -18.16 20.94 -36.79
C ALA A 327 -18.04 22.44 -36.46
N GLU A 328 -18.90 22.96 -35.58
CA GLU A 328 -18.80 24.34 -35.06
C GLU A 328 -17.44 24.65 -34.42
N THR A 329 -16.76 23.62 -33.89
CA THR A 329 -15.53 23.79 -33.11
C THR A 329 -14.35 22.95 -33.60
N ARG A 330 -14.59 21.99 -34.50
CA ARG A 330 -13.57 21.09 -35.07
C ARG A 330 -13.82 20.85 -36.56
N GLN A 331 -12.77 20.69 -37.35
CA GLN A 331 -12.92 20.21 -38.72
C GLN A 331 -13.27 18.72 -38.74
N ILE A 332 -14.32 18.30 -39.44
CA ILE A 332 -14.70 16.88 -39.53
C ILE A 332 -14.45 16.36 -40.95
N VAL A 333 -13.80 15.21 -41.05
CA VAL A 333 -13.58 14.47 -42.29
C VAL A 333 -14.22 13.09 -42.13
N VAL A 334 -15.24 12.80 -42.95
CA VAL A 334 -15.93 11.51 -42.91
C VAL A 334 -15.63 10.75 -44.19
N PHE A 335 -15.16 9.52 -44.05
CA PHE A 335 -15.14 8.54 -45.12
C PHE A 335 -16.39 7.67 -44.97
N THR A 336 -17.19 7.53 -46.01
CA THR A 336 -18.31 6.59 -46.01
C THR A 336 -18.64 6.19 -47.44
N HIS A 337 -19.15 4.97 -47.59
CA HIS A 337 -19.73 4.49 -48.84
C HIS A 337 -21.25 4.66 -48.86
N ASP A 338 -21.84 5.09 -47.75
CA ASP A 338 -23.29 5.24 -47.60
C ASP A 338 -23.76 6.63 -48.08
N THR A 339 -24.49 6.64 -49.19
CA THR A 339 -25.00 7.88 -49.79
C THR A 339 -26.07 8.56 -48.92
N ARG A 340 -26.71 7.84 -48.00
CA ARG A 340 -27.78 8.39 -47.14
C ARG A 340 -27.25 9.49 -46.22
N LEU A 341 -26.00 9.43 -45.79
CA LEU A 341 -25.39 10.49 -44.98
C LEU A 341 -25.17 11.76 -45.80
N ALA A 342 -24.66 11.63 -47.01
CA ALA A 342 -24.47 12.75 -47.94
C ALA A 342 -25.81 13.41 -48.27
N ASP A 343 -26.85 12.60 -48.51
CA ASP A 343 -28.21 13.09 -48.78
C ASP A 343 -28.81 13.77 -47.55
N SER A 344 -28.65 13.20 -46.36
CA SER A 344 -29.10 13.80 -45.11
C SER A 344 -28.47 15.18 -44.87
N ILE A 345 -27.16 15.31 -45.08
CA ILE A 345 -26.43 16.59 -44.99
C ILE A 345 -27.03 17.62 -45.97
N ARG A 346 -27.31 17.21 -47.22
CA ARG A 346 -27.91 18.09 -48.24
C ARG A 346 -29.32 18.53 -47.88
N TYR A 347 -30.20 17.58 -47.53
CA TYR A 347 -31.60 17.86 -47.22
C TYR A 347 -31.76 18.75 -45.98
N GLN A 348 -30.88 18.57 -45.00
CA GLN A 348 -30.82 19.40 -43.80
C GLN A 348 -30.07 20.73 -44.00
N ARG A 349 -29.45 20.94 -45.18
CA ARG A 349 -28.63 22.12 -45.52
C ARG A 349 -27.46 22.37 -44.57
N LEU A 350 -26.82 21.29 -44.14
CA LEU A 350 -25.65 21.39 -43.27
C LEU A 350 -24.42 21.78 -44.10
N PRO A 351 -23.55 22.66 -43.60
CA PRO A 351 -22.35 23.10 -44.31
C PRO A 351 -21.36 21.95 -44.47
N ALA A 352 -21.24 21.40 -45.69
CA ALA A 352 -20.28 20.34 -45.98
C ALA A 352 -19.77 20.42 -47.41
N THR A 353 -18.53 19.96 -47.60
CA THR A 353 -17.98 19.68 -48.94
C THR A 353 -18.00 18.16 -49.14
N ILE A 354 -18.74 17.70 -50.14
CA ILE A 354 -18.86 16.28 -50.45
C ILE A 354 -17.86 15.96 -51.56
N LEU A 355 -16.94 15.03 -51.29
CA LEU A 355 -15.95 14.55 -52.25
C LEU A 355 -16.27 13.11 -52.64
N GLU A 356 -16.39 12.86 -53.94
CA GLU A 356 -16.54 11.53 -54.50
C GLU A 356 -15.16 10.97 -54.85
N VAL A 357 -14.89 9.74 -54.41
CA VAL A 357 -13.62 9.07 -54.62
C VAL A 357 -13.86 7.85 -55.50
N THR A 358 -13.36 7.90 -56.73
CA THR A 358 -13.48 6.80 -57.70
C THR A 358 -12.12 6.18 -57.99
N ARG A 359 -12.08 4.85 -58.07
CA ARG A 359 -10.88 4.10 -58.49
C ARG A 359 -10.95 3.87 -60.00
N LYS A 360 -10.13 4.61 -60.76
CA LYS A 360 -9.97 4.43 -62.21
C LYS A 360 -9.06 3.25 -62.54
N GLU A 361 -8.89 2.95 -63.83
CA GLU A 361 -7.99 1.93 -64.34
C GLU A 361 -6.57 2.06 -63.74
N ARG A 362 -5.88 0.92 -63.56
CA ARG A 362 -4.56 0.82 -62.92
C ARG A 362 -4.51 1.34 -61.47
N SER A 363 -5.63 1.29 -60.75
CA SER A 363 -5.73 1.73 -59.35
C SER A 363 -5.43 3.21 -59.12
N ARG A 364 -5.62 4.06 -60.14
CA ARG A 364 -5.49 5.51 -59.96
C ARG A 364 -6.72 6.03 -59.23
N VAL A 365 -6.51 6.60 -58.05
CA VAL A 365 -7.58 7.26 -57.29
C VAL A 365 -7.86 8.62 -57.92
N HIS A 366 -9.12 8.88 -58.22
CA HIS A 366 -9.61 10.17 -58.70
C HIS A 366 -10.60 10.72 -57.68
N VAL A 367 -10.33 11.94 -57.22
CA VAL A 367 -11.20 12.65 -56.28
C VAL A 367 -11.83 13.81 -57.04
N SER A 368 -13.16 13.86 -57.05
CA SER A 368 -13.94 14.95 -57.60
C SER A 368 -14.86 15.50 -56.51
N THR A 369 -15.14 16.78 -56.53
CA THR A 369 -16.22 17.32 -55.70
C THR A 369 -17.53 16.75 -56.24
N ALA A 370 -18.31 16.09 -55.39
CA ALA A 370 -19.61 15.57 -55.78
C ALA A 370 -20.46 16.76 -56.19
N THR A 371 -20.79 16.83 -57.48
CA THR A 371 -21.63 17.89 -58.02
C THR A 371 -23.01 17.80 -57.39
N ASP A 372 -23.57 18.96 -57.08
CA ASP A 372 -24.98 19.09 -56.71
C ASP A 372 -25.84 18.36 -57.76
N PRO A 373 -26.76 17.43 -57.38
CA PRO A 373 -27.57 16.69 -58.33
C PRO A 373 -28.32 17.58 -59.33
N VAL A 374 -28.71 18.79 -58.90
CA VAL A 374 -29.34 19.78 -59.77
C VAL A 374 -28.35 20.30 -60.82
N GLU A 375 -27.13 20.67 -60.40
CA GLU A 375 -26.10 21.14 -61.33
C GLU A 375 -25.62 20.02 -62.25
N GLN A 376 -25.56 18.77 -61.78
CA GLN A 376 -25.24 17.62 -62.61
C GLN A 376 -26.29 17.43 -63.71
N ALA A 377 -27.58 17.37 -63.35
CA ALA A 377 -28.65 17.22 -64.33
C ALA A 377 -28.70 18.40 -65.33
N LEU A 378 -28.41 19.63 -64.88
CA LEU A 378 -28.29 20.81 -65.74
C LEU A 378 -27.05 20.76 -66.64
N HIS A 379 -25.95 20.17 -66.16
CA HIS A 379 -24.73 19.97 -66.94
C HIS A 379 -24.96 18.97 -68.06
N GLU A 380 -25.52 17.80 -67.75
CA GLU A 380 -25.89 16.76 -68.72
C GLU A 380 -26.87 17.30 -69.78
N SER A 381 -27.87 18.08 -69.34
CA SER A 381 -28.79 18.78 -70.25
C SER A 381 -28.04 19.78 -71.15
N GLY A 382 -27.04 20.47 -70.61
CA GLY A 382 -26.23 21.44 -71.35
C GLY A 382 -25.24 20.81 -72.33
N GLU A 383 -24.68 19.63 -72.02
CA GLU A 383 -23.85 18.87 -72.95
C GLU A 383 -24.67 18.43 -74.16
N LEU A 384 -25.90 17.93 -73.95
CA LEU A 384 -26.82 17.58 -75.03
C LEU A 384 -27.11 18.77 -75.96
N VAL A 385 -27.36 19.96 -75.38
CA VAL A 385 -27.67 21.18 -76.16
C VAL A 385 -26.46 21.69 -76.96
N ARG A 386 -25.23 21.49 -76.47
CA ARG A 386 -24.00 21.96 -77.13
C ARG A 386 -23.45 20.98 -78.16
N ASP A 387 -23.88 19.72 -78.12
CA ASP A 387 -23.42 18.71 -79.06
C ASP A 387 -23.99 18.96 -80.47
N ARG A 388 -23.09 19.35 -81.38
CA ARG A 388 -23.42 19.65 -82.78
C ARG A 388 -23.82 18.42 -83.58
N GLY A 389 -23.59 17.21 -83.05
CA GLY A 389 -24.00 15.94 -83.66
C GLY A 389 -25.45 15.55 -83.39
N VAL A 390 -26.15 16.24 -82.49
CA VAL A 390 -27.51 15.92 -82.07
C VAL A 390 -28.55 16.68 -82.92
N THR A 391 -29.55 15.99 -83.45
CA THR A 391 -30.62 16.60 -84.26
C THR A 391 -31.67 17.29 -83.39
N THR A 392 -32.37 18.28 -83.96
CA THR A 392 -33.46 19.00 -83.26
C THR A 392 -34.56 18.07 -82.76
N GLU A 393 -34.85 16.99 -83.48
CA GLU A 393 -35.82 15.96 -83.08
C GLU A 393 -35.41 15.25 -81.78
N VAL A 394 -34.11 14.93 -81.64
CA VAL A 394 -33.57 14.31 -80.42
C VAL A 394 -33.62 15.30 -79.25
N ILE A 395 -33.32 16.58 -79.48
CA ILE A 395 -33.41 17.62 -78.44
C ILE A 395 -34.86 17.74 -77.95
N SER A 396 -35.83 17.85 -78.85
CA SER A 396 -37.27 17.95 -78.51
C SER A 396 -37.81 16.74 -77.76
N LEU A 397 -37.21 15.57 -77.93
CA LEU A 397 -37.59 14.33 -77.25
C LEU A 397 -36.89 14.17 -75.88
N VAL A 398 -35.60 14.51 -75.78
CA VAL A 398 -34.75 14.15 -74.63
C VAL A 398 -34.58 15.32 -73.64
N LEU A 399 -34.44 16.56 -74.14
CA LEU A 399 -34.12 17.71 -73.29
C LEU A 399 -35.17 17.99 -72.20
N PRO A 400 -36.50 17.89 -72.44
CA PRO A 400 -37.47 18.13 -71.38
C PRO A 400 -37.40 17.06 -70.28
N GLY A 401 -37.05 15.82 -70.63
CA GLY A 401 -36.82 14.74 -69.67
C GLY A 401 -35.59 14.98 -68.79
N LEU A 402 -34.47 15.43 -69.37
CA LEU A 402 -33.28 15.80 -68.59
C LEU A 402 -33.53 17.04 -67.71
N CYS A 403 -34.22 18.05 -68.24
CA CYS A 403 -34.63 19.22 -67.46
C CYS A 403 -35.63 18.87 -66.35
N ARG A 404 -36.50 17.87 -66.58
CA ARG A 404 -37.37 17.31 -65.55
C ARG A 404 -36.56 16.73 -64.41
N ASN A 405 -35.52 15.93 -64.68
CA ASN A 405 -34.64 15.38 -63.64
C ASN A 405 -34.01 16.48 -62.78
N ALA A 406 -33.57 17.59 -63.41
CA ALA A 406 -33.04 18.74 -62.69
C ALA A 406 -34.09 19.39 -61.76
N LEU A 407 -35.34 19.54 -62.24
CA LEU A 407 -36.43 20.08 -61.43
C LEU A 407 -36.88 19.10 -60.33
N GLU A 408 -36.89 17.80 -60.60
CA GLU A 408 -37.19 16.77 -59.59
C GLU A 408 -36.17 16.82 -58.46
N ALA A 409 -34.87 16.84 -58.78
CA ALA A 409 -33.81 17.02 -57.79
C ALA A 409 -33.98 18.33 -57.00
N ALA A 410 -34.35 19.42 -57.67
CA ALA A 410 -34.56 20.72 -57.02
C ALA A 410 -35.77 20.75 -56.07
N PHE A 411 -36.85 20.02 -56.38
CA PHE A 411 -38.02 19.91 -55.51
C PHE A 411 -37.85 18.87 -54.39
N LEU A 412 -36.99 17.87 -54.55
CA LEU A 412 -36.75 16.88 -53.48
C LEU A 412 -36.19 17.54 -52.21
N GLU A 413 -35.28 18.50 -52.33
CA GLU A 413 -34.72 19.22 -51.19
C GLU A 413 -35.78 19.89 -50.28
N PRO A 414 -36.66 20.78 -50.79
CA PRO A 414 -37.71 21.39 -49.97
C PRO A 414 -38.77 20.39 -49.48
N VAL A 415 -39.03 19.30 -50.22
CA VAL A 415 -39.91 18.21 -49.73
C VAL A 415 -39.34 17.60 -48.47
N TRP A 416 -38.09 17.13 -48.52
CA TRP A 416 -37.43 16.52 -47.38
C TRP A 416 -37.35 17.50 -46.22
N ARG A 417 -36.92 18.75 -46.47
CA ARG A 417 -36.80 19.77 -45.44
C ARG A 417 -38.12 20.05 -44.73
N ARG A 418 -39.21 20.23 -45.48
CA ARG A 418 -40.53 20.48 -44.91
C ARG A 418 -41.01 19.27 -44.12
N LEU A 419 -41.04 18.10 -44.73
CA LEU A 419 -41.64 16.93 -44.10
C LEU A 419 -40.84 16.46 -42.88
N LEU A 420 -39.51 16.57 -42.89
CA LEU A 420 -38.68 16.31 -41.71
C LEU A 420 -38.93 17.35 -40.60
N ARG A 421 -39.13 18.63 -40.96
CA ARG A 421 -39.49 19.68 -39.99
C ARG A 421 -40.87 19.44 -39.37
N ASP A 422 -41.80 18.93 -40.16
CA ASP A 422 -43.16 18.59 -39.72
C ASP A 422 -43.20 17.23 -38.96
N GLY A 423 -42.04 16.59 -38.72
CA GLY A 423 -41.91 15.38 -37.92
C GLY A 423 -42.26 14.08 -38.65
N HIS A 424 -42.38 14.10 -39.97
CA HIS A 424 -42.63 12.88 -40.73
C HIS A 424 -41.43 11.93 -40.74
N GLU A 425 -41.71 10.64 -40.64
CA GLU A 425 -40.71 9.58 -40.71
C GLU A 425 -40.28 9.33 -42.15
N HIS A 426 -39.02 8.91 -42.36
CA HIS A 426 -38.47 8.63 -43.69
C HIS A 426 -39.33 7.67 -44.51
N ALA A 427 -39.87 6.61 -43.89
CA ALA A 427 -40.74 5.65 -44.58
C ALA A 427 -41.98 6.34 -45.17
N LYS A 428 -42.61 7.24 -44.42
CA LYS A 428 -43.78 8.01 -44.86
C LYS A 428 -43.42 9.04 -45.91
N ILE A 429 -42.24 9.68 -45.80
CA ILE A 429 -41.74 10.61 -46.81
C ILE A 429 -41.51 9.86 -48.13
N ASN A 430 -40.83 8.72 -48.10
CA ASN A 430 -40.60 7.87 -49.26
C ASN A 430 -41.92 7.33 -49.86
N GLU A 431 -42.89 6.97 -49.03
CA GLU A 431 -44.22 6.57 -49.48
C GLU A 431 -44.93 7.72 -50.23
N LYS A 432 -44.90 8.94 -49.67
CA LYS A 432 -45.44 10.15 -50.31
C LYS A 432 -44.73 10.44 -51.64
N LEU A 433 -43.41 10.35 -51.68
CA LEU A 433 -42.60 10.54 -52.89
C LEU A 433 -42.90 9.48 -53.95
N GLY A 434 -43.02 8.20 -53.58
CA GLY A 434 -43.36 7.10 -54.50
C GLY A 434 -44.75 7.24 -55.12
N LYS A 435 -45.68 7.92 -54.44
CA LYS A 435 -47.00 8.27 -54.97
C LYS A 435 -46.97 9.49 -55.92
N ALA A 436 -45.97 10.36 -55.81
CA ALA A 436 -45.84 11.59 -56.59
C ALA A 436 -45.19 11.37 -57.97
N ARG A 437 -45.87 10.68 -58.88
CA ARG A 437 -45.33 10.33 -60.22
C ARG A 437 -45.19 11.48 -61.21
N LYS A 438 -45.90 12.59 -60.99
CA LYS A 438 -45.87 13.79 -61.84
C LYS A 438 -45.04 14.86 -61.16
N LEU A 439 -44.34 15.69 -61.95
CA LEU A 439 -43.57 16.82 -61.43
C LEU A 439 -44.47 17.81 -60.66
N THR A 440 -45.75 17.96 -61.05
CA THR A 440 -46.72 18.77 -60.30
C THR A 440 -47.09 18.17 -58.94
N ALA A 441 -47.11 16.83 -58.80
CA ALA A 441 -47.35 16.19 -57.50
C ALA A 441 -46.13 16.35 -56.57
N LEU A 442 -44.91 16.26 -57.12
CA LEU A 442 -43.67 16.51 -56.37
C LEU A 442 -43.57 17.98 -55.94
N ALA A 443 -43.88 18.91 -56.84
CA ALA A 443 -43.93 20.34 -56.51
C ALA A 443 -45.03 20.65 -55.46
N ALA A 444 -46.17 19.94 -55.47
CA ALA A 444 -47.19 20.07 -54.44
C ALA A 444 -46.71 19.59 -53.07
N LEU A 445 -45.95 18.49 -53.02
CA LEU A 445 -45.28 18.06 -51.79
C LEU A 445 -44.31 19.12 -51.28
N ALA A 446 -43.52 19.76 -52.15
CA ALA A 446 -42.57 20.81 -51.77
C ALA A 446 -43.31 22.05 -51.20
N LEU A 447 -44.35 22.50 -51.91
CA LEU A 447 -45.07 23.74 -51.62
C LEU A 447 -46.09 23.62 -50.49
N TYR A 448 -46.72 22.45 -50.35
CA TYR A 448 -47.89 22.25 -49.49
C TYR A 448 -47.77 21.06 -48.55
N GLY A 449 -46.80 20.15 -48.72
CA GLY A 449 -46.66 18.92 -47.93
C GLY A 449 -47.66 17.81 -48.30
N ASP A 450 -48.49 18.05 -49.31
CA ASP A 450 -49.59 17.18 -49.74
C ASP A 450 -49.62 17.05 -51.28
N PRO A 451 -49.47 15.84 -51.84
CA PRO A 451 -49.48 15.65 -53.30
C PRO A 451 -50.88 15.87 -53.90
N CYS A 452 -51.95 15.80 -53.12
CA CYS A 452 -53.33 16.02 -53.60
C CYS A 452 -53.56 17.47 -54.06
N ARG A 453 -52.71 18.40 -53.62
CA ARG A 453 -52.74 19.82 -54.00
C ARG A 453 -52.02 20.11 -55.32
N ALA A 454 -51.72 19.08 -56.12
CA ALA A 454 -51.17 19.23 -57.47
C ALA A 454 -51.94 20.21 -58.38
N PRO A 455 -53.29 20.31 -58.35
CA PRO A 455 -54.02 21.30 -59.15
C PRO A 455 -53.67 22.75 -58.85
N GLU A 456 -53.17 23.05 -57.63
CA GLU A 456 -52.82 24.39 -57.18
C GLU A 456 -51.39 24.82 -57.56
N VAL A 457 -50.57 23.88 -58.05
CA VAL A 457 -49.15 24.15 -58.35
C VAL A 457 -48.98 25.07 -59.54
N LEU A 458 -49.62 24.79 -60.68
CA LEU A 458 -49.47 25.63 -61.88
C LEU A 458 -49.99 27.07 -61.65
N PRO A 459 -51.17 27.29 -61.02
CA PRO A 459 -51.59 28.63 -60.62
C PRO A 459 -50.59 29.35 -59.71
N TYR A 460 -50.01 28.63 -58.73
CA TYR A 460 -49.00 29.18 -57.85
C TYR A 460 -47.74 29.58 -58.63
N LEU A 461 -47.19 28.70 -59.47
CA LEU A 461 -45.99 29.01 -60.27
C LEU A 461 -46.21 30.20 -61.20
N ARG A 462 -47.39 30.31 -61.84
CA ARG A 462 -47.74 31.46 -62.68
C ARG A 462 -47.75 32.77 -61.90
N ARG A 463 -48.31 32.76 -60.68
CA ARG A 463 -48.42 33.95 -59.83
C ARG A 463 -47.07 34.37 -59.25
N THR A 464 -46.25 33.40 -58.83
CA THR A 464 -45.01 33.66 -58.08
C THR A 464 -43.82 33.91 -59.00
N TYR A 465 -43.67 33.12 -60.06
CA TYR A 465 -42.48 33.14 -60.93
C TYR A 465 -42.79 33.58 -62.38
N GLY A 466 -44.06 33.50 -62.80
CA GLY A 466 -44.55 33.92 -64.12
C GLY A 466 -45.04 32.75 -64.98
N GLY A 467 -45.71 33.08 -66.11
CA GLY A 467 -46.27 32.10 -67.05
C GLY A 467 -45.29 31.03 -67.53
N TRP A 468 -44.08 31.47 -67.86
CA TRP A 468 -42.97 30.63 -68.32
C TRP A 468 -42.63 29.48 -67.36
N ALA A 469 -42.75 29.67 -66.04
CA ALA A 469 -42.39 28.66 -65.05
C ALA A 469 -43.42 27.52 -65.01
N ALA A 470 -44.70 27.86 -65.17
CA ALA A 470 -45.76 26.87 -65.24
C ALA A 470 -45.74 26.10 -66.57
N GLU A 471 -45.48 26.80 -67.68
CA GLU A 471 -45.29 26.19 -69.00
C GLU A 471 -44.11 25.22 -68.99
N LEU A 472 -42.96 25.63 -68.44
CA LEU A 472 -41.80 24.78 -68.29
C LEU A 472 -42.10 23.47 -67.54
N VAL A 473 -42.85 23.53 -66.43
CA VAL A 473 -43.25 22.32 -65.68
C VAL A 473 -44.22 21.44 -66.48
N VAL A 474 -45.08 22.03 -67.30
CA VAL A 474 -45.96 21.28 -68.21
C VAL A 474 -45.13 20.58 -69.29
N ASP A 475 -44.21 21.29 -69.91
CA ASP A 475 -43.34 20.79 -70.98
C ASP A 475 -42.42 19.67 -70.47
N CYS A 476 -41.81 19.84 -69.29
CA CYS A 476 -41.04 18.79 -68.62
C CYS A 476 -41.87 17.56 -68.26
N ASN A 477 -43.16 17.70 -67.90
CA ASN A 477 -44.02 16.53 -67.68
C ASN A 477 -44.37 15.81 -68.98
N LYS A 478 -44.66 16.55 -70.06
CA LYS A 478 -45.02 16.00 -71.38
C LYS A 478 -43.87 15.24 -72.02
N GLY A 479 -42.65 15.77 -71.92
CA GLY A 479 -41.45 15.15 -72.48
C GLY A 479 -41.10 13.76 -71.96
N ALA A 480 -41.81 13.26 -70.93
CA ALA A 480 -41.70 11.87 -70.51
C ALA A 480 -42.49 10.89 -71.40
N HIS A 481 -43.39 11.39 -72.25
CA HIS A 481 -44.33 10.58 -73.03
C HIS A 481 -44.42 11.00 -74.51
N GLU A 482 -44.13 12.26 -74.83
CA GLU A 482 -44.26 12.82 -76.19
C GLU A 482 -43.16 13.86 -76.48
N SER A 483 -42.86 14.12 -77.76
CA SER A 483 -41.95 15.19 -78.16
C SER A 483 -42.56 16.55 -77.85
N VAL A 484 -41.78 17.47 -77.28
CA VAL A 484 -42.21 18.84 -77.00
C VAL A 484 -41.49 19.78 -77.97
N GLU A 485 -42.21 20.72 -78.57
CA GLU A 485 -41.59 21.72 -79.44
C GLU A 485 -40.79 22.72 -78.58
N ILE A 486 -39.47 22.76 -78.78
CA ILE A 486 -38.56 23.64 -78.04
C ILE A 486 -37.92 24.62 -79.04
N PRO A 487 -38.44 25.86 -79.16
CA PRO A 487 -37.95 26.83 -80.14
C PRO A 487 -36.49 27.25 -79.89
N ASP A 488 -36.10 27.32 -78.62
CA ASP A 488 -34.74 27.69 -78.19
C ASP A 488 -34.31 26.80 -77.00
N PRO A 489 -33.48 25.77 -77.27
CA PRO A 489 -32.96 24.87 -76.23
C PRO A 489 -32.13 25.57 -75.15
N GLU A 490 -31.42 26.65 -75.49
CA GLU A 490 -30.62 27.39 -74.51
C GLU A 490 -31.50 28.21 -73.56
N VAL A 491 -32.56 28.84 -74.08
CA VAL A 491 -33.57 29.53 -73.26
C VAL A 491 -34.28 28.54 -72.34
N PHE A 492 -34.65 27.37 -72.86
CA PHE A 492 -35.30 26.31 -72.09
C PHE A 492 -34.42 25.89 -70.90
N LEU A 493 -33.15 25.57 -71.15
CA LEU A 493 -32.19 25.21 -70.10
C LEU A 493 -31.94 26.35 -69.09
N ARG A 494 -31.86 27.60 -69.56
CA ARG A 494 -31.70 28.77 -68.68
C ARG A 494 -32.91 28.97 -67.77
N ASN A 495 -34.12 28.76 -68.29
CA ASN A 495 -35.35 28.80 -67.51
C ASN A 495 -35.41 27.65 -66.50
N THR A 496 -34.99 26.44 -66.86
CA THR A 496 -34.83 25.29 -65.94
C THR A 496 -33.88 25.63 -64.80
N ARG A 497 -32.68 26.13 -65.09
CA ARG A 497 -31.72 26.55 -64.05
C ARG A 497 -32.30 27.62 -63.13
N ARG A 498 -32.98 28.61 -63.70
CA ARG A 498 -33.62 29.68 -62.94
C ARG A 498 -34.69 29.12 -61.99
N LEU A 499 -35.62 28.31 -62.50
CA LEU A 499 -36.68 27.74 -61.69
C LEU A 499 -36.12 26.81 -60.60
N ALA A 500 -35.15 25.95 -60.94
CA ALA A 500 -34.50 25.06 -59.98
C ALA A 500 -33.87 25.83 -58.81
N LYS A 501 -33.20 26.96 -59.09
CA LYS A 501 -32.63 27.83 -58.04
C LYS A 501 -33.71 28.43 -57.14
N GLU A 502 -34.80 28.94 -57.71
CA GLU A 502 -35.89 29.55 -56.95
C GLU A 502 -36.60 28.52 -56.05
N VAL A 503 -36.93 27.35 -56.60
CA VAL A 503 -37.72 26.34 -55.85
C VAL A 503 -36.91 25.66 -54.75
N ARG A 504 -35.60 25.55 -54.88
CA ARG A 504 -34.76 25.05 -53.78
C ARG A 504 -34.86 25.94 -52.54
N GLY A 505 -35.11 27.24 -52.73
CA GLY A 505 -35.27 28.26 -51.70
C GLY A 505 -36.53 28.13 -50.83
N LEU A 506 -37.55 27.41 -51.30
CA LEU A 506 -38.77 27.06 -50.54
C LEU A 506 -38.44 26.32 -49.25
#